data_AF-A0A7Y5DFB8-F1
#
_entry.id   AF-A0A7Y5DFB8-F1
#
_cell.length_a   1.000
_cell.length_b   1.000
_cell.length_c   1.000
_cell.angle_alpha   90.00
_cell.angle_beta   90.00
_cell.angle_gamma   90.00
#
_symmetry.space_group_name_H-M   'P 1'
#
loop_
_entity.id
_entity.type
_entity.pdbx_description
1 polymer ?
#
loop_
_entity_poly.entity_id
_entity_poly.type
_entity_poly.pdbx_seq_one_letter_code
_entity_poly.pdbx_strand_id
1 'polypeptide(L)' 'MTCPLCHQPTTWEGNTWRPFCSERCQLTDLGAWATDRYRIPGPDLTMDGSLPDSLEEDGDIDTR' A
#
# COMPACT_ATOMS: atom_id res chain seq x y z
N MET A 1 -6.63 -7.11 18.76
CA MET A 1 -6.08 -6.53 17.52
C MET A 1 -6.96 -5.37 17.10
N THR A 2 -6.51 -4.51 16.17
CA THR A 2 -7.22 -3.28 15.80
C THR A 2 -7.62 -3.36 14.33
N CYS A 3 -8.87 -3.01 14.00
CA CYS A 3 -9.33 -2.93 12.61
C CYS A 3 -8.54 -1.83 11.88
N PRO A 4 -7.88 -2.13 10.74
CA PRO A 4 -7.03 -1.16 10.05
C PRO A 4 -7.82 -0.01 9.40
N LEU A 5 -9.13 -0.20 9.14
CA LEU A 5 -9.95 0.83 8.50
C LEU A 5 -10.57 1.82 9.50
N CYS A 6 -11.13 1.33 10.60
CA CYS A 6 -11.93 2.15 11.53
C CYS A 6 -11.37 2.20 12.95
N HIS A 7 -10.25 1.53 13.20
CA HIS A 7 -9.55 1.48 14.49
C HIS A 7 -10.34 0.91 15.67
N GLN A 8 -11.50 0.28 15.42
CA GLN A 8 -12.24 -0.45 16.45
C GLN A 8 -11.49 -1.74 16.84
N PRO A 9 -11.59 -2.20 18.11
CA PRO A 9 -11.07 -3.49 18.53
C PRO A 9 -11.68 -4.65 17.73
N THR A 10 -10.87 -5.66 17.44
CA THR A 10 -11.29 -6.93 16.81
C THR A 10 -10.49 -8.12 17.38
N THR A 11 -10.95 -9.34 17.14
CA THR A 11 -10.40 -10.60 17.68
C THR A 11 -9.74 -11.45 16.59
N TRP A 12 -8.87 -12.40 16.96
CA TRP A 12 -8.25 -13.39 16.04
C TRP A 12 -8.93 -14.77 16.00
N GLU A 13 -9.82 -15.06 16.94
CA GLU A 13 -10.67 -16.25 16.96
C GLU A 13 -12.16 -15.86 16.72
N GLY A 14 -12.94 -16.69 16.02
CA GLY A 14 -14.37 -16.45 15.71
C GLY A 14 -14.83 -15.30 14.76
N ASN A 15 -13.97 -14.41 14.25
CA ASN A 15 -14.31 -13.37 13.26
C ASN A 15 -13.93 -13.79 11.82
N THR A 16 -14.91 -13.87 10.93
CA THR A 16 -14.72 -14.20 9.50
C THR A 16 -14.10 -13.05 8.70
N TRP A 17 -14.18 -11.82 9.21
CA TRP A 17 -13.81 -10.59 8.50
C TRP A 17 -12.42 -10.08 8.81
N ARG A 18 -11.56 -10.90 9.42
CA ARG A 18 -10.21 -10.48 9.80
C ARG A 18 -9.38 -10.02 8.59
N PRO A 19 -8.52 -9.00 8.74
CA PRO A 19 -8.19 -8.29 9.99
C PRO A 19 -9.19 -7.18 10.39
N PHE A 20 -10.31 -7.06 9.69
CA PHE A 20 -11.33 -6.03 9.93
C PHE A 20 -12.31 -6.41 11.03
N CYS A 21 -13.09 -5.45 11.53
CA CYS A 21 -14.14 -5.70 12.52
C CYS A 21 -15.48 -6.15 11.91
N SER A 22 -15.68 -5.99 10.60
CA SER A 22 -16.94 -6.29 9.90
C SER A 22 -16.75 -6.38 8.39
N GLU A 23 -17.70 -7.02 7.71
CA GLU A 23 -17.82 -7.06 6.24
C GLU A 23 -17.76 -5.67 5.61
N ARG A 24 -18.49 -4.71 6.19
CA ARG A 24 -18.50 -3.31 5.74
C ARG A 24 -17.08 -2.73 5.66
N CYS A 25 -16.24 -3.00 6.66
CA CYS A 25 -14.87 -2.50 6.67
C CYS A 25 -14.00 -3.20 5.63
N GLN A 26 -14.17 -4.51 5.43
CA GLN A 26 -13.48 -5.23 4.36
C GLN A 26 -13.84 -4.69 2.97
N LEU A 27 -15.13 -4.49 2.68
CA LEU A 27 -15.59 -3.98 1.38
C LEU A 27 -15.18 -2.53 1.16
N THR A 28 -15.16 -1.70 2.21
CA THR A 28 -14.71 -0.30 2.09
C THR A 28 -13.22 -0.23 1.78
N ASP A 29 -12.39 -1.07 2.43
CA ASP A 29 -10.97 -1.15 2.13
C ASP A 29 -10.73 -1.60 0.68
N LEU A 30 -11.44 -2.64 0.24
CA LEU A 30 -11.41 -3.09 -1.16
C LEU A 30 -11.82 -1.97 -2.13
N GLY A 31 -12.83 -1.18 -1.79
CA GLY A 31 -13.25 -0.02 -2.58
C GLY A 31 -12.16 1.06 -2.66
N ALA A 32 -11.41 1.30 -1.58
CA ALA A 32 -10.29 2.24 -1.59
C ALA A 32 -9.15 1.77 -2.50
N TRP A 33 -8.86 0.46 -2.54
CA TRP A 33 -7.95 -0.13 -3.52
C TRP A 33 -8.46 0.04 -4.95
N ALA A 34 -9.73 -0.30 -5.20
CA ALA A 34 -10.31 -0.23 -6.55
C ALA A 34 -10.40 1.19 -7.12
N THR A 35 -10.37 2.21 -6.26
CA THR A 35 -10.45 3.63 -6.63
C THR A 35 -9.12 4.36 -6.50
N ASP A 36 -8.01 3.61 -6.37
CA ASP A 36 -6.64 4.13 -6.30
C ASP A 36 -6.45 5.20 -5.20
N ARG A 37 -7.16 5.04 -4.08
CA ARG A 37 -7.06 5.94 -2.92
C ARG A 37 -5.82 5.66 -2.08
N TYR A 38 -5.33 4.42 -2.12
CA TYR A 38 -4.09 4.04 -1.49
C TYR A 38 -2.94 4.22 -2.47
N ARG A 39 -2.21 5.31 -2.30
CA ARG A 39 -1.05 5.66 -3.14
C ARG A 39 0.13 6.07 -2.26
N ILE A 40 1.32 5.68 -2.69
CA ILE A 40 2.56 6.15 -2.10
C ILE A 40 3.01 7.36 -2.95
N PRO A 41 3.20 8.54 -2.34
CA PRO A 41 3.76 9.68 -3.06
C PRO A 41 5.12 9.31 -3.65
N GLY A 42 5.29 9.54 -4.95
CA GLY A 42 6.54 9.37 -5.67
C GLY A 42 6.92 10.66 -6.40
N PRO A 43 8.16 10.75 -6.92
CA PRO A 43 8.56 11.84 -7.80
C PRO A 43 7.67 11.87 -9.06
N ASP A 44 7.49 13.06 -9.63
CA ASP A 44 6.78 13.21 -10.89
C ASP A 44 7.49 12.43 -11.99
N LEU A 45 6.77 11.54 -12.67
CA LEU A 45 7.27 10.86 -13.84
C LEU A 45 7.22 11.86 -15.01
N THR A 46 8.37 12.37 -15.44
CA THR A 46 8.45 13.17 -16.66
C THR A 46 8.18 12.27 -17.87
N MET A 47 7.41 12.79 -18.83
CA MET A 47 6.95 12.05 -20.03
C MET A 47 8.09 11.61 -20.97
N ASP A 48 9.33 12.04 -20.72
CA ASP A 48 10.52 11.68 -21.50
C ASP A 48 11.18 10.37 -21.05
N GLY A 49 10.68 9.72 -20.00
CA GLY A 49 11.23 8.45 -19.52
C GLY A 49 12.61 8.59 -18.89
N SER A 50 13.07 9.82 -18.65
CA SER A 50 14.23 10.07 -17.80
C SER A 50 13.86 9.67 -16.38
N LEU A 51 14.53 8.64 -15.85
CA LEU A 51 14.36 8.24 -14.47
C LEU A 51 14.71 9.44 -13.57
N PRO A 52 14.02 9.61 -12.43
CA PRO A 52 14.42 10.62 -11.46
C PRO A 52 15.84 10.35 -11.01
N ASP A 53 16.63 11.42 -10.87
CA ASP A 53 18.05 11.48 -10.46
C ASP A 53 18.37 10.63 -9.22
N SER A 54 17.35 10.31 -8.42
CA SER A 54 17.41 9.49 -7.20
C SER A 54 17.46 7.96 -7.44
N LEU A 55 17.32 7.49 -8.69
CA LEU A 55 17.43 6.08 -9.06
C LEU A 55 18.74 5.76 -9.82
N GLU A 56 19.59 6.76 -10.03
CA GLU A 56 20.95 6.58 -10.56
C GLU A 56 21.93 6.23 -9.42
N GLU A 57 21.71 5.13 -8.69
CA GLU A 57 22.69 4.63 -7.72
C GLU A 57 23.37 3.34 -8.21
N ASP A 58 24.70 3.48 -8.38
CA ASP A 58 25.79 2.52 -8.25
C ASP A 58 25.85 1.32 -9.20
N GLY A 59 26.12 1.63 -10.47
CA GLY A 59 26.67 0.69 -11.45
C GLY A 59 28.21 0.68 -11.51
N ASP A 60 28.90 0.68 -10.37
CA ASP A 60 30.33 0.28 -10.31
C ASP A 60 30.45 -1.03 -9.52
N ILE A 61 30.22 -2.15 -10.22
CA ILE A 61 30.73 -3.44 -9.75
C ILE A 61 31.76 -3.92 -10.76
N ASP A 62 32.98 -3.42 -10.59
CA ASP A 62 34.20 -3.95 -11.19
C ASP A 62 34.33 -5.44 -10.83
N THR A 63 33.80 -6.31 -11.69
CA THR A 63 34.02 -7.75 -11.60
C THR A 63 35.20 -8.08 -12.50
N ARG A 64 36.40 -8.02 -11.93
CA ARG A 64 37.59 -8.68 -12.47
C ARG A 64 37.75 -10.08 -11.90
#